data_AF-A0A3L9Z303-F1
#
_entry.id   AF-A0A3L9Z303-F1
#
_cell.length_a   1.000
_cell.length_b   1.000
_cell.length_c   1.000
_cell.angle_alpha   90.00
_cell.angle_beta   90.00
_cell.angle_gamma   90.00
#
_symmetry.space_group_name_H-M   'P 1'
#
loop_
_entity.id
_entity.type
_entity.pdbx_description
1 polymer ?
#
loop_
_entity_poly.entity_id
_entity_poly.type
_entity_poly.pdbx_seq_one_letter_code
_entity_poly.pdbx_strand_id
1 'polypeptide(L)'
;MKKSLLLLCAILVLFSCSKKNDDVVEQEQQQNTELKIKKFGITQYHTGPTSTVEIMQNDHYFDEEGKLIEIHEVSGNDEPWIQKLTYNDLGLITRKDDLPIEGLSRHEYEYDASNRLIEIIKYHPDGSIGLYRQSTHYQDSIQATVYIATQLFSTITFKFSPENNLMQTVSENDTSTFPHVNTYNFINGNLMSQQYQYASVVNILNFQYDTKINPLHEVLKSNYRNLIIDNGFSLSRLPDYFEFYYSANNMTLKEYPPGNPNKVITYQYNDLDYPVSAEIIYDGDLYQKLTYEYY
;
A
#
# COMPACT_ATOMS: atom_id res chain seq x y z
N MET A 1 40.78 -56.02 27.44
CA MET A 1 39.41 -56.39 27.90
C MET A 1 38.57 -56.70 26.65
N LYS A 2 38.49 -57.99 26.24
CA LYS A 2 37.28 -58.85 26.19
C LYS A 2 36.06 -58.13 25.56
N LYS A 3 35.81 -58.24 24.23
CA LYS A 3 34.91 -59.22 23.54
C LYS A 3 33.54 -59.43 24.20
N SER A 4 32.42 -59.19 23.48
CA SER A 4 31.33 -60.17 23.22
C SER A 4 30.07 -59.57 22.52
N LEU A 5 29.63 -60.26 21.44
CA LEU A 5 28.27 -60.69 21.00
C LEU A 5 27.10 -59.67 21.00
N LEU A 6 26.30 -59.41 19.94
CA LEU A 6 25.68 -60.21 18.87
C LEU A 6 24.66 -61.25 19.40
N LEU A 7 23.34 -60.97 19.35
CA LEU A 7 22.31 -61.85 18.75
C LEU A 7 20.86 -61.30 18.80
N LEU A 8 20.17 -61.54 17.68
CA LEU A 8 18.73 -61.63 17.37
C LEU A 8 17.71 -61.65 18.51
N CYS A 9 16.55 -61.04 18.23
CA CYS A 9 15.29 -61.79 18.15
C CYS A 9 14.29 -61.10 17.22
N ALA A 10 14.27 -61.57 15.97
CA ALA A 10 13.09 -61.47 15.13
C ALA A 10 12.07 -62.51 15.62
N ILE A 11 10.88 -62.05 16.03
CA ILE A 11 9.66 -62.87 16.02
C ILE A 11 8.65 -62.12 15.16
N LEU A 12 8.52 -62.63 13.95
CA LEU A 12 7.40 -62.44 13.06
C LEU A 12 6.19 -63.27 13.53
N VAL A 13 5.02 -62.84 13.08
CA VAL A 13 3.85 -63.66 12.65
C VAL A 13 2.55 -63.51 13.48
N LEU A 14 1.69 -62.64 12.94
CA LEU A 14 0.24 -62.77 12.63
C LEU A 14 -0.79 -62.99 13.75
N PHE A 15 -1.78 -62.10 13.83
CA PHE A 15 -3.18 -62.30 13.39
C PHE A 15 -4.10 -61.26 14.06
N SER A 16 -4.61 -60.30 13.28
CA SER A 16 -5.95 -59.73 13.50
C SER A 16 -6.40 -59.00 12.23
N CYS A 17 -7.12 -59.71 11.36
CA CYS A 17 -8.07 -59.12 10.43
C CYS A 17 -9.40 -58.92 11.18
N SER A 18 -9.88 -57.68 11.26
CA SER A 18 -11.28 -57.26 11.49
C SER A 18 -11.23 -55.80 11.98
N LYS A 19 -11.78 -54.78 11.35
CA LYS A 19 -13.10 -54.66 10.69
C LYS A 19 -13.11 -53.34 9.90
N LYS A 20 -13.96 -53.28 8.88
CA LYS A 20 -14.38 -52.07 8.14
C LYS A 20 -14.84 -50.94 9.08
N ASN A 21 -14.70 -49.72 8.56
CA ASN A 21 -15.14 -48.42 9.07
C ASN A 21 -14.07 -47.65 9.86
N ASP A 22 -13.03 -47.22 9.15
CA ASP A 22 -12.51 -45.89 9.39
C ASP A 22 -12.89 -45.07 8.17
N ASP A 23 -14.02 -44.36 8.29
CA ASP A 23 -14.19 -43.10 7.59
C ASP A 23 -12.97 -42.27 7.98
N VAL A 24 -11.93 -42.33 7.14
CA VAL A 24 -10.86 -41.35 7.17
C VAL A 24 -11.55 -40.06 6.74
N VAL A 25 -12.07 -39.38 7.74
CA VAL A 25 -12.36 -37.97 7.69
C VAL A 25 -11.02 -37.32 7.31
N GLU A 26 -10.80 -37.14 6.01
CA GLU A 26 -9.91 -36.11 5.46
C GLU A 26 -10.51 -34.76 5.88
N GLN A 27 -10.45 -34.48 7.18
CA GLN A 27 -10.68 -33.17 7.74
C GLN A 27 -9.49 -32.34 7.30
N GLU A 28 -9.66 -31.70 6.14
CA GLU A 28 -9.40 -30.27 5.98
C GLU A 28 -8.19 -29.76 6.77
N GLN A 29 -7.01 -30.29 6.46
CA GLN A 29 -5.88 -29.39 6.27
C GLN A 29 -6.09 -28.69 4.92
N GLN A 30 -7.17 -27.90 4.82
CA GLN A 30 -7.08 -26.66 4.06
C GLN A 30 -6.02 -25.86 4.81
N GLN A 31 -4.76 -26.11 4.48
CA GLN A 31 -3.71 -25.11 4.66
C GLN A 31 -4.33 -23.84 4.11
N ASN A 32 -4.64 -22.93 5.03
CA ASN A 32 -5.17 -21.60 4.74
C ASN A 32 -4.10 -20.95 3.88
N THR A 33 -4.19 -21.16 2.57
CA THR A 33 -3.14 -20.80 1.62
C THR A 33 -3.37 -19.33 1.39
N GLU A 34 -2.67 -18.54 2.19
CA GLU A 34 -2.71 -17.09 2.07
C GLU A 34 -2.16 -16.72 0.70
N LEU A 35 -3.03 -16.15 -0.15
CA LEU A 35 -2.62 -15.69 -1.47
C LEU A 35 -1.78 -14.43 -1.31
N LYS A 36 -0.62 -14.41 -1.98
CA LYS A 36 0.26 -13.26 -2.02
C LYS A 36 -0.03 -12.43 -3.25
N ILE A 37 -0.27 -11.14 -3.06
CA ILE A 37 -0.51 -10.22 -4.18
C ILE A 37 0.73 -10.16 -5.08
N LYS A 38 0.52 -10.31 -6.38
CA LYS A 38 1.53 -10.18 -7.43
C LYS A 38 1.39 -8.86 -8.16
N LYS A 39 0.15 -8.46 -8.45
CA LYS A 39 -0.16 -7.23 -9.17
C LYS A 39 -1.46 -6.61 -8.66
N PHE A 40 -1.47 -5.29 -8.50
CA PHE A 40 -2.66 -4.50 -8.25
C PHE A 40 -2.78 -3.38 -9.28
N GLY A 41 -3.81 -3.46 -10.13
CA GLY A 41 -4.06 -2.51 -11.20
C GLY A 41 -5.26 -1.60 -10.91
N ILE A 42 -5.10 -0.31 -11.16
CA ILE A 42 -6.15 0.71 -11.10
C ILE A 42 -6.32 1.29 -12.50
N THR A 43 -7.52 1.22 -13.06
CA THR A 43 -7.88 1.91 -14.30
C THR A 43 -8.91 2.99 -13.98
N GLN A 44 -8.59 4.25 -14.25
CA GLN A 44 -9.52 5.38 -14.13
C GLN A 44 -10.12 5.75 -15.48
N TYR A 45 -11.39 6.15 -15.47
CA TYR A 45 -12.11 6.64 -16.64
C TYR A 45 -12.47 8.11 -16.39
N HIS A 46 -11.90 9.02 -17.18
CA HIS A 46 -12.20 10.44 -17.12
C HIS A 46 -13.04 10.85 -18.32
N THR A 47 -14.25 11.33 -18.07
CA THR A 47 -15.08 11.94 -19.11
C THR A 47 -14.66 13.41 -19.26
N GLY A 48 -13.81 13.69 -20.24
CA GLY A 48 -13.43 15.07 -20.55
C GLY A 48 -14.60 15.89 -21.11
N PRO A 49 -14.49 17.23 -21.16
CA PRO A 49 -15.53 18.12 -21.72
C PRO A 49 -15.86 17.82 -23.20
N THR A 50 -14.98 17.11 -23.89
CA THR A 50 -15.12 16.68 -25.29
C THR A 50 -15.81 15.31 -25.45
N SER A 51 -16.29 14.69 -24.37
CA SER A 51 -16.85 13.32 -24.36
C SER A 51 -15.88 12.20 -24.77
N THR A 52 -14.58 12.49 -24.91
CA THR A 52 -13.54 11.46 -25.04
C THR A 52 -13.19 10.94 -23.66
N VAL A 53 -13.22 9.61 -23.50
CA VAL A 53 -12.79 8.96 -22.27
C VAL A 53 -11.27 8.91 -22.25
N GLU A 54 -10.65 9.66 -21.35
CA GLU A 54 -9.24 9.50 -21.03
C GLU A 54 -9.10 8.37 -20.03
N ILE A 55 -8.16 7.45 -20.31
CA ILE A 55 -7.88 6.30 -19.48
C ILE A 55 -6.53 6.50 -18.83
N MET A 56 -6.50 6.40 -17.51
CA MET A 56 -5.26 6.37 -16.73
C MET A 56 -5.15 5.01 -16.05
N GLN A 57 -4.06 4.29 -16.27
CA GLN A 57 -3.79 3.00 -15.67
C GLN A 57 -2.59 3.09 -14.72
N ASN A 58 -2.72 2.53 -13.53
CA ASN A 58 -1.66 2.43 -12.53
C ASN A 58 -1.52 0.98 -12.07
N ASP A 59 -0.45 0.31 -12.45
CA ASP A 59 -0.17 -1.07 -12.09
C ASP A 59 0.96 -1.13 -11.05
N HIS A 60 0.70 -1.77 -9.92
CA HIS A 60 1.66 -1.98 -8.83
C HIS A 60 2.07 -3.44 -8.82
N TYR A 61 3.37 -3.72 -8.86
CA TYR A 61 3.93 -5.07 -8.93
C TYR A 61 4.65 -5.41 -7.64
N PHE A 62 4.44 -6.63 -7.16
CA PHE A 62 4.96 -7.11 -5.89
C PHE A 62 5.77 -8.39 -6.09
N ASP A 63 6.84 -8.58 -5.31
CA ASP A 63 7.58 -9.84 -5.26
C ASP A 63 6.84 -10.92 -4.43
N GLU A 64 7.41 -12.14 -4.36
CA GLU A 64 6.83 -13.25 -3.59
C GLU A 64 6.85 -13.00 -2.07
N GLU A 65 7.57 -11.99 -1.59
CA GLU A 65 7.54 -11.53 -0.20
C GLU A 65 6.54 -10.39 0.02
N GLY A 66 5.86 -9.93 -1.04
CA GLY A 66 4.90 -8.83 -0.98
C GLY A 66 5.57 -7.46 -0.93
N LYS A 67 6.81 -7.28 -1.36
CA LYS A 67 7.42 -5.95 -1.48
C LYS A 67 7.05 -5.32 -2.82
N LEU A 68 6.71 -4.03 -2.79
CA LEU A 68 6.42 -3.25 -4.00
C LEU A 68 7.70 -3.02 -4.81
N ILE A 69 7.85 -3.68 -5.95
CA ILE A 69 9.09 -3.63 -6.75
C ILE A 69 8.99 -2.68 -7.93
N GLU A 70 7.79 -2.46 -8.47
CA GLU A 70 7.59 -1.64 -9.66
C GLU A 70 6.20 -0.99 -9.69
N ILE A 71 6.09 0.22 -10.24
CA ILE A 71 4.83 0.91 -10.51
C ILE A 71 4.83 1.37 -11.96
N HIS A 72 3.77 1.08 -12.72
CA HIS A 72 3.58 1.60 -14.08
C HIS A 72 2.41 2.54 -14.09
N GLU A 73 2.60 3.80 -14.48
CA GLU A 73 1.55 4.78 -14.73
C GLU A 73 1.46 5.02 -16.25
N VAL A 74 0.31 4.77 -16.83
CA VAL A 74 0.01 5.02 -18.26
C VAL A 74 -1.12 6.02 -18.34
N SER A 75 -0.94 7.11 -19.08
CA SER A 75 -2.00 8.08 -19.36
C SER A 75 -2.24 8.15 -20.86
N GLY A 76 -3.45 7.81 -21.31
CA GLY A 76 -3.79 7.88 -22.74
C GLY A 76 -2.88 7.02 -23.63
N ASN A 77 -2.22 7.66 -24.60
CA ASN A 77 -1.31 7.01 -25.55
C ASN A 77 0.18 7.29 -25.24
N ASP A 78 0.48 7.85 -24.07
CA ASP A 78 1.85 8.19 -23.70
C ASP A 78 2.67 6.93 -23.33
N GLU A 79 3.99 7.04 -23.37
CA GLU A 79 4.86 5.99 -22.87
C GLU A 79 4.64 5.79 -21.35
N PRO A 80 4.64 4.54 -20.85
CA PRO A 80 4.42 4.24 -19.44
C PRO A 80 5.51 4.90 -18.60
N TRP A 81 5.12 5.66 -17.57
CA TRP A 81 6.01 6.06 -16.51
C TRP A 81 6.22 4.89 -15.54
N ILE A 82 7.46 4.41 -15.43
CA ILE A 82 7.85 3.25 -14.63
C ILE A 82 8.68 3.72 -13.44
N GLN A 83 8.25 3.37 -12.24
CA GLN A 83 9.04 3.52 -11.02
C GLN A 83 9.56 2.17 -10.57
N LYS A 84 10.86 2.04 -10.34
CA LYS A 84 11.48 0.80 -9.83
C LYS A 84 12.03 1.01 -8.43
N LEU A 85 11.79 0.04 -7.55
CA LEU A 85 12.21 0.10 -6.16
C LEU A 85 13.30 -0.92 -5.86
N THR A 86 14.24 -0.51 -5.00
CA THR A 86 15.30 -1.37 -4.50
C THR A 86 15.36 -1.29 -2.98
N TYR A 87 15.74 -2.41 -2.37
CA TYR A 87 15.66 -2.61 -0.92
C TYR A 87 17.00 -3.09 -0.36
N ASN A 88 17.29 -2.76 0.90
CA ASN A 88 18.38 -3.41 1.64
C ASN A 88 17.93 -4.75 2.24
N ASP A 89 18.86 -5.44 2.92
CA ASP A 89 18.62 -6.74 3.56
C ASP A 89 17.55 -6.70 4.67
N LEU A 90 17.26 -5.51 5.21
CA LEU A 90 16.21 -5.30 6.21
C LEU A 90 14.83 -5.02 5.58
N GLY A 91 14.74 -5.01 4.24
CA GLY A 91 13.50 -4.71 3.52
C GLY A 91 13.12 -3.23 3.50
N LEU A 92 14.07 -2.32 3.74
CA LEU A 92 13.88 -0.88 3.65
C LEU A 92 14.27 -0.37 2.26
N ILE A 93 13.49 0.57 1.72
CA ILE A 93 13.70 1.17 0.40
C ILE A 93 15.01 1.96 0.42
N THR A 94 15.95 1.64 -0.47
CA THR A 94 17.23 2.36 -0.57
C THR A 94 17.28 3.30 -1.76
N ARG A 95 16.58 2.95 -2.84
CA ARG A 95 16.53 3.76 -4.05
C ARG A 95 15.24 3.51 -4.83
N LYS A 96 14.74 4.57 -5.45
CA LYS A 96 13.65 4.55 -6.43
C LYS A 96 14.09 5.22 -7.71
N ASP A 97 13.88 4.56 -8.84
CA ASP A 97 14.25 5.02 -10.18
C ASP A 97 12.99 5.32 -10.99
N ASP A 98 12.87 6.53 -11.54
CA ASP A 98 11.73 6.96 -12.37
C ASP A 98 12.14 7.01 -13.86
N LEU A 99 11.41 6.30 -14.72
CA LEU A 99 11.60 6.19 -16.18
C LEU A 99 10.26 6.52 -16.87
N PRO A 100 10.14 7.00 -18.12
CA PRO A 100 11.15 7.28 -19.14
C PRO A 100 11.28 8.78 -19.47
N ILE A 101 10.57 9.66 -18.75
CA ILE A 101 10.00 10.91 -19.32
C ILE A 101 11.00 11.84 -20.01
N GLU A 102 12.26 11.95 -19.59
CA GLU A 102 13.28 12.72 -20.32
C GLU A 102 14.71 12.35 -19.85
N GLY A 103 14.85 11.11 -19.35
CA GLY A 103 16.00 10.64 -18.59
C GLY A 103 15.60 10.07 -17.23
N LEU A 104 16.54 9.36 -16.60
CA LEU A 104 16.34 8.71 -15.32
C LEU A 104 16.45 9.72 -14.17
N SER A 105 15.34 10.09 -13.53
CA SER A 105 15.43 10.67 -12.17
C SER A 105 15.52 9.55 -11.15
N ARG A 106 16.23 9.79 -10.05
CA ARG A 106 16.37 8.80 -8.98
C ARG A 106 16.22 9.45 -7.62
N HIS A 107 15.64 8.69 -6.70
CA HIS A 107 15.54 9.03 -5.30
C HIS A 107 16.48 8.11 -4.52
N GLU A 108 17.28 8.66 -3.63
CA GLU A 108 18.12 7.92 -2.68
C GLU A 108 17.60 8.15 -1.26
N TYR A 109 17.59 7.09 -0.45
CA TYR A 109 17.00 7.08 0.90
C TYR A 109 18.08 6.76 1.92
N GLU A 110 18.22 7.63 2.92
CA GLU A 110 19.22 7.44 3.99
C GLU A 110 18.56 7.16 5.33
N TYR A 111 19.18 6.26 6.10
CA TYR A 111 18.68 5.78 7.38
C TYR A 111 19.71 6.02 8.49
N ASP A 112 19.23 6.28 9.70
CA ASP A 112 20.10 6.31 10.88
C ASP A 112 20.47 4.90 11.38
N ALA A 113 21.30 4.83 12.42
CA ALA A 113 21.72 3.57 13.03
C ALA A 113 20.56 2.77 13.68
N SER A 114 19.39 3.38 13.85
CA SER A 114 18.17 2.73 14.32
C SER A 114 17.21 2.38 13.16
N ASN A 115 17.70 2.44 11.92
CA ASN A 115 16.94 2.16 10.70
C ASN A 115 15.74 3.08 10.49
N ARG A 116 15.80 4.32 10.98
CA ARG A 116 14.78 5.35 10.75
C ARG A 116 15.18 6.20 9.56
N LEU A 117 14.26 6.43 8.63
CA LEU A 117 14.49 7.25 7.43
C LEU A 117 14.78 8.69 7.83
N ILE A 118 15.97 9.20 7.55
CA ILE A 118 16.38 10.57 7.92
C ILE A 118 16.47 11.51 6.72
N GLU A 119 16.69 10.98 5.51
CA GLU A 119 16.82 11.81 4.32
C GLU A 119 16.30 11.10 3.06
N ILE A 120 15.74 11.90 2.14
CA ILE A 120 15.44 11.49 0.77
C ILE A 120 15.99 12.56 -0.16
N ILE A 121 16.83 12.17 -1.12
CA ILE A 121 17.38 13.07 -2.14
C ILE A 121 16.85 12.66 -3.51
N LYS A 122 16.18 13.58 -4.21
CA LYS A 122 15.79 13.42 -5.61
C LYS A 122 16.83 14.08 -6.51
N TYR A 123 17.39 13.29 -7.41
CA TYR A 123 18.32 13.73 -8.44
C TYR A 123 17.61 13.90 -9.79
N HIS A 124 17.99 14.95 -10.51
CA HIS A 124 17.66 15.12 -11.93
C HIS A 124 18.49 14.14 -12.79
N PRO A 125 18.11 13.94 -14.07
CA PRO A 125 18.87 13.08 -14.99
C PRO A 125 20.33 13.49 -15.19
N ASP A 126 20.68 14.77 -14.99
CA ASP A 126 22.05 15.28 -15.06
C ASP A 126 22.86 15.07 -13.77
N GLY A 127 22.26 14.45 -12.75
CA GLY A 127 22.87 14.19 -11.45
C GLY A 127 22.83 15.36 -10.47
N SER A 128 22.26 16.50 -10.84
CA SER A 128 22.02 17.61 -9.91
C SER A 128 20.89 17.29 -8.92
N ILE A 129 20.95 17.88 -7.73
CA ILE A 129 19.89 17.71 -6.71
C ILE A 129 18.70 18.57 -7.11
N GLY A 130 17.54 17.94 -7.31
CA GLY A 130 16.29 18.64 -7.58
C GLY A 130 15.50 18.95 -6.32
N LEU A 131 15.40 17.98 -5.42
CA LEU A 131 14.68 18.11 -4.15
C LEU A 131 15.42 17.31 -3.09
N TYR A 132 15.45 17.81 -1.86
CA TYR A 132 15.86 17.00 -0.72
C TYR A 132 14.85 17.16 0.42
N ARG A 133 14.61 16.07 1.14
CA ARG A 133 13.69 16.02 2.28
C ARG A 133 14.41 15.44 3.48
N GLN A 134 14.31 16.13 4.60
CA GLN A 134 14.91 15.70 5.87
C GLN A 134 13.83 15.34 6.87
N SER A 135 14.04 14.27 7.62
CA SER A 135 13.07 13.73 8.56
C SER A 135 13.61 13.71 9.99
N THR A 136 12.85 14.32 10.90
CA THR A 136 13.11 14.29 12.34
C THR A 136 12.09 13.38 13.03
N HIS A 137 12.56 12.43 13.81
CA HIS A 137 11.74 11.43 14.49
C HIS A 137 11.51 11.80 15.94
N TYR A 138 10.25 11.82 16.35
CA TYR A 138 9.80 11.93 17.73
C TYR A 138 9.18 10.60 18.17
N GLN A 139 8.72 10.53 19.42
CA GLN A 139 8.14 9.32 19.98
C GLN A 139 6.87 8.86 19.24
N ASP A 140 5.97 9.79 18.92
CA ASP A 140 4.66 9.53 18.31
C ASP A 140 4.48 10.20 16.93
N SER A 141 5.53 10.84 16.42
CA SER A 141 5.44 11.66 15.22
C SER A 141 6.74 11.72 14.43
N ILE A 142 6.61 12.08 13.16
CA ILE A 142 7.72 12.35 12.24
C ILE A 142 7.47 13.70 11.61
N GLN A 143 8.47 14.58 11.63
CA GLN A 143 8.44 15.84 10.89
C GLN A 143 9.35 15.72 9.68
N ALA A 144 8.80 15.95 8.49
CA ALA A 144 9.51 15.98 7.24
C ALA A 144 9.59 17.42 6.71
N THR A 145 10.80 17.91 6.47
CA THR A 145 11.06 19.24 5.90
C THR A 145 11.54 19.09 4.46
N VAL A 146 10.86 19.76 3.53
CA VAL A 146 11.10 19.67 2.09
C VAL A 146 11.78 20.93 1.58
N TYR A 147 12.82 20.73 0.78
CA TYR A 147 13.59 21.82 0.19
C TYR A 147 13.71 21.69 -1.33
N ILE A 148 13.62 22.81 -2.03
CA ILE A 148 13.86 22.91 -3.49
C ILE A 148 15.03 23.86 -3.70
N ALA A 149 16.10 23.38 -4.34
CA ALA A 149 17.30 24.19 -4.62
C ALA A 149 17.82 25.01 -3.41
N THR A 150 17.75 24.42 -2.19
CA THR A 150 18.08 25.00 -0.85
C THR A 150 17.03 25.88 -0.17
N GLN A 151 15.93 26.20 -0.81
CA GLN A 151 14.84 26.95 -0.20
C GLN A 151 13.86 26.02 0.49
N LEU A 152 13.46 26.38 1.72
CA LEU A 152 12.39 25.68 2.42
C LEU A 152 11.10 25.82 1.62
N PHE A 153 10.52 24.69 1.22
CA PHE A 153 9.26 24.64 0.49
C PHE A 153 8.09 24.32 1.42
N SER A 154 8.22 23.27 2.23
CA SER A 154 7.18 22.86 3.17
C SER A 154 7.71 22.05 4.35
N THR A 155 6.91 22.00 5.40
CA THR A 155 7.09 21.10 6.55
C THR A 155 5.81 20.28 6.73
N ILE A 156 5.95 18.96 6.85
CA ILE A 156 4.84 18.04 7.03
C ILE A 156 5.09 17.25 8.32
N THR A 157 4.15 17.32 9.26
CA THR A 157 4.20 16.51 10.48
C THR A 157 3.19 15.38 10.38
N PHE A 158 3.65 14.14 10.55
CA PHE A 158 2.85 12.92 10.61
C PHE A 158 2.76 12.46 12.05
N LYS A 159 1.55 12.26 12.58
CA LYS A 159 1.32 11.74 13.92
C LYS A 159 0.72 10.35 13.86
N PHE A 160 1.17 9.44 14.72
CA PHE A 160 0.77 8.05 14.74
C PHE A 160 0.18 7.65 16.09
N SER A 161 -0.71 6.66 16.05
CA SER A 161 -1.18 5.93 17.23
C SER A 161 -0.12 4.93 17.73
N PRO A 162 -0.25 4.40 18.96
CA PRO A 162 0.59 3.30 19.46
C PRO A 162 0.56 2.06 18.56
N GLU A 163 -0.56 1.82 17.87
CA GLU A 163 -0.76 0.73 16.90
C GLU A 163 -0.16 1.06 15.51
N ASN A 164 0.57 2.17 15.40
CA ASN A 164 1.24 2.64 14.19
C ASN A 164 0.31 3.11 13.04
N ASN A 165 -0.97 3.37 13.32
CA ASN A 165 -1.88 3.99 12.35
C ASN A 165 -1.63 5.50 12.25
N LEU A 166 -1.73 6.08 11.05
CA LEU A 166 -1.75 7.54 10.89
C LEU A 166 -2.95 8.11 11.66
N MET A 167 -2.72 9.13 12.46
CA MET A 167 -3.80 9.86 13.14
C MET A 167 -3.98 11.25 12.57
N GLN A 168 -2.88 11.88 12.14
CA GLN A 168 -2.92 13.24 11.64
C GLN A 168 -1.75 13.53 10.70
N THR A 169 -2.01 14.37 9.69
CA THR A 169 -0.96 15.09 8.97
C THR A 169 -1.20 16.59 9.08
N VAL A 170 -0.15 17.36 9.37
CA VAL A 170 -0.16 18.82 9.31
C VAL A 170 0.86 19.25 8.27
N SER A 171 0.43 19.90 7.20
CA SER A 171 1.30 20.45 6.15
C SER A 171 1.30 21.97 6.21
N GLU A 172 2.48 22.55 6.33
CA GLU A 172 2.75 23.98 6.33
C GLU A 172 3.66 24.28 5.15
N ASN A 173 3.22 25.15 4.24
CA ASN A 173 4.03 25.60 3.11
C ASN A 173 4.51 27.02 3.40
N ASP A 174 5.68 27.38 2.86
CA ASP A 174 6.31 28.70 3.02
C ASP A 174 5.41 29.89 2.63
N THR A 175 4.43 29.64 1.77
CA THR A 175 3.54 30.63 1.15
C THR A 175 2.11 30.60 1.69
N SER A 176 1.74 29.60 2.49
CA SER A 176 0.36 29.50 3.01
C SER A 176 0.22 30.16 4.38
N THR A 177 -0.84 30.96 4.54
CA THR A 177 -1.20 31.54 5.85
C THR A 177 -1.75 30.50 6.82
N PHE A 178 -2.29 29.39 6.31
CA PHE A 178 -2.95 28.36 7.13
C PHE A 178 -2.40 26.97 6.81
N PRO A 179 -2.17 26.13 7.83
CA PRO A 179 -1.80 24.75 7.61
C PRO A 179 -2.96 23.95 7.00
N HIS A 180 -2.61 22.93 6.21
CA HIS A 180 -3.54 21.87 5.85
C HIS A 180 -3.48 20.78 6.92
N VAL A 181 -4.62 20.46 7.54
CA VAL A 181 -4.71 19.43 8.58
C VAL A 181 -5.61 18.31 8.10
N ASN A 182 -5.07 17.10 7.97
CA ASN A 182 -5.89 15.88 7.83
C ASN A 182 -5.89 15.13 9.14
N THR A 183 -7.05 14.70 9.62
CA THR A 183 -7.19 13.80 10.77
C THR A 183 -7.84 12.51 10.30
N TYR A 184 -7.36 11.38 10.81
CA TYR A 184 -7.75 10.04 10.40
C TYR A 184 -8.25 9.25 11.61
N ASN A 185 -9.39 8.59 11.46
CA ASN A 185 -9.98 7.78 12.51
C ASN A 185 -10.04 6.31 12.09
N PHE A 186 -9.35 5.45 12.82
CA PHE A 186 -9.30 4.02 12.55
C PHE A 186 -10.10 3.23 13.58
N ILE A 187 -10.86 2.23 13.12
CA ILE A 187 -11.53 1.24 13.98
C ILE A 187 -11.18 -0.15 13.46
N ASN A 188 -10.61 -1.00 14.32
CA ASN A 188 -10.21 -2.37 13.98
C ASN A 188 -9.31 -2.46 12.73
N GLY A 189 -8.40 -1.50 12.55
CA GLY A 189 -7.50 -1.46 11.38
C GLY A 189 -8.12 -0.91 10.10
N ASN A 190 -9.38 -0.46 10.11
CA ASN A 190 -10.05 0.19 8.97
C ASN A 190 -10.17 1.70 9.19
N LEU A 191 -9.83 2.50 8.18
CA LEU A 191 -10.03 3.96 8.19
C LEU A 191 -11.52 4.29 8.09
N MET A 192 -12.17 4.65 9.19
CA MET A 192 -13.62 4.91 9.19
C MET A 192 -13.98 6.32 8.75
N SER A 193 -13.10 7.29 9.00
CA SER A 193 -13.31 8.66 8.53
C SER A 193 -12.01 9.44 8.37
N GLN A 194 -12.05 10.41 7.47
CA GLN A 194 -11.00 11.40 7.25
C GLN A 194 -11.60 12.79 7.32
N GLN A 195 -11.00 13.67 8.11
CA GLN A 195 -11.35 15.08 8.16
C GLN A 195 -10.22 15.89 7.55
N TYR A 196 -10.50 16.64 6.48
CA TYR A 196 -9.61 17.65 5.91
C TYR A 196 -10.03 19.03 6.38
N GLN A 197 -9.08 19.80 6.90
CA GLN A 197 -9.27 21.16 7.36
C GLN A 197 -8.27 22.10 6.69
N TYR A 198 -8.78 23.20 6.15
CA TYR A 198 -7.99 24.32 5.64
C TYR A 198 -8.68 25.64 6.01
N ALA A 199 -7.97 26.50 6.75
CA ALA A 199 -8.57 27.68 7.39
C ALA A 199 -9.83 27.30 8.19
N SER A 200 -10.98 27.89 7.86
CA SER A 200 -12.28 27.59 8.48
C SER A 200 -13.09 26.52 7.74
N VAL A 201 -12.59 25.97 6.64
CA VAL A 201 -13.28 24.94 5.85
C VAL A 201 -12.92 23.57 6.40
N VAL A 202 -13.95 22.78 6.70
CA VAL A 202 -13.82 21.40 7.17
C VAL A 202 -14.64 20.49 6.26
N ASN A 203 -13.97 19.51 5.65
CA ASN A 203 -14.59 18.46 4.87
C ASN A 203 -14.40 17.13 5.58
N ILE A 204 -15.46 16.33 5.69
CA ILE A 204 -15.43 15.01 6.33
C ILE A 204 -15.81 13.97 5.27
N LEU A 205 -14.99 12.95 5.16
CA LEU A 205 -15.24 11.74 4.38
C LEU A 205 -15.50 10.60 5.36
N ASN A 206 -16.49 9.75 5.07
CA ASN A 206 -16.74 8.52 5.81
C ASN A 206 -16.58 7.32 4.90
N PHE A 207 -16.20 6.19 5.48
CA PHE A 207 -15.92 4.98 4.73
C PHE A 207 -16.66 3.79 5.31
N GLN A 208 -17.10 2.88 4.44
CA GLN A 208 -17.64 1.58 4.82
C GLN A 208 -16.84 0.47 4.18
N TYR A 209 -16.83 -0.69 4.85
CA TYR A 209 -16.01 -1.85 4.51
C TYR A 209 -16.88 -3.10 4.50
N ASP A 210 -16.50 -4.09 3.71
CA ASP A 210 -17.00 -5.44 3.92
C ASP A 210 -16.17 -6.18 4.99
N THR A 211 -16.37 -7.50 5.07
CA THR A 211 -15.68 -8.37 6.03
C THR A 211 -14.48 -9.11 5.43
N LYS A 212 -14.18 -8.90 4.14
CA LYS A 212 -13.15 -9.62 3.40
C LYS A 212 -11.81 -8.92 3.54
N ILE A 213 -10.73 -9.70 3.46
CA ILE A 213 -9.37 -9.18 3.66
C ILE A 213 -8.98 -8.28 2.49
N ASN A 214 -8.35 -7.15 2.80
CA ASN A 214 -7.64 -6.37 1.81
C ASN A 214 -6.19 -6.87 1.69
N PRO A 215 -5.80 -7.49 0.56
CA PRO A 215 -4.45 -8.06 0.40
C PRO A 215 -3.34 -7.01 0.39
N LEU A 216 -3.67 -5.72 0.22
CA LEU A 216 -2.70 -4.63 0.19
C LEU A 216 -2.31 -4.13 1.59
N HIS A 217 -3.13 -4.40 2.61
CA HIS A 217 -2.96 -3.84 3.96
C HIS A 217 -1.61 -4.23 4.57
N GLU A 218 -1.35 -5.53 4.70
CA GLU A 218 -0.15 -6.02 5.37
C GLU A 218 1.13 -5.71 4.59
N VAL A 219 1.05 -5.86 3.27
CA VAL A 219 2.13 -5.59 2.32
C VAL A 219 2.66 -4.17 2.47
N LEU A 220 1.77 -3.18 2.42
CA LEU A 220 2.17 -1.77 2.41
C LEU A 220 2.46 -1.21 3.80
N LYS A 221 1.90 -1.82 4.86
CA LYS A 221 2.13 -1.41 6.25
C LYS A 221 3.59 -1.57 6.69
N SER A 222 4.32 -2.53 6.11
CA SER A 222 5.74 -2.79 6.41
C SER A 222 6.64 -1.59 6.12
N ASN A 223 6.40 -0.87 5.03
CA ASN A 223 7.19 0.28 4.58
C ASN A 223 6.42 1.60 4.65
N TYR A 224 5.20 1.58 5.17
CA TYR A 224 4.26 2.69 5.18
C TYR A 224 4.86 4.02 5.63
N ARG A 225 5.66 4.03 6.70
CA ARG A 225 6.31 5.27 7.18
C ARG A 225 7.27 5.88 6.15
N ASN A 226 8.00 5.05 5.40
CA ASN A 226 8.89 5.53 4.36
C ASN A 226 8.09 6.03 3.14
N LEU A 227 7.03 5.31 2.77
CA LEU A 227 6.15 5.64 1.64
C LEU A 227 5.45 7.00 1.84
N ILE A 228 4.90 7.27 3.03
CA ILE A 228 4.24 8.56 3.30
C ILE A 228 5.20 9.74 3.34
N ILE A 229 6.44 9.53 3.82
CA ILE A 229 7.44 10.59 3.89
C ILE A 229 7.87 10.96 2.48
N ASP A 230 8.06 9.98 1.59
CA ASP A 230 8.54 10.24 0.23
C ASP A 230 7.59 11.13 -0.58
N ASN A 231 6.27 11.02 -0.41
CA ASN A 231 5.27 11.83 -1.13
C ASN A 231 5.51 11.95 -2.67
N GLY A 232 6.42 11.15 -3.24
CA GLY A 232 7.09 11.36 -4.53
C GLY A 232 6.89 10.18 -5.49
N PHE A 233 6.00 9.29 -5.14
CA PHE A 233 5.64 8.04 -5.82
C PHE A 233 4.40 8.24 -6.73
N SER A 234 4.15 9.46 -7.22
CA SER A 234 2.76 9.85 -7.57
C SER A 234 1.77 9.61 -6.42
N LEU A 235 2.25 9.51 -5.17
CA LEU A 235 1.40 9.41 -3.98
C LEU A 235 0.85 10.78 -3.57
N SER A 236 1.19 11.86 -4.28
CA SER A 236 0.32 13.04 -4.29
C SER A 236 -1.09 12.70 -4.81
N ARG A 237 -1.26 11.58 -5.53
CA ARG A 237 -2.56 10.94 -5.83
C ARG A 237 -2.99 9.87 -4.82
N LEU A 238 -2.14 9.43 -3.88
CA LEU A 238 -2.59 8.54 -2.80
C LEU A 238 -3.70 9.12 -1.94
N PRO A 239 -3.84 10.43 -1.68
CA PRO A 239 -5.02 10.93 -0.97
C PRO A 239 -6.35 10.45 -1.60
N ASP A 240 -6.36 10.12 -2.90
CA ASP A 240 -7.51 9.53 -3.60
C ASP A 240 -7.60 8.00 -3.51
N TYR A 241 -6.55 7.33 -3.03
CA TYR A 241 -6.43 5.86 -2.98
C TYR A 241 -5.98 5.31 -1.62
N PHE A 242 -5.74 6.18 -0.63
CA PHE A 242 -5.22 5.86 0.70
C PHE A 242 -6.15 4.85 1.37
N GLU A 243 -7.45 5.00 1.13
CA GLU A 243 -8.50 4.05 1.46
C GLU A 243 -8.25 2.59 1.06
N PHE A 244 -7.59 2.32 -0.08
CA PHE A 244 -7.37 0.97 -0.59
C PHE A 244 -6.11 0.32 -0.04
N TYR A 245 -5.17 1.10 0.50
CA TYR A 245 -3.86 0.58 0.88
C TYR A 245 -3.73 0.33 2.38
N TYR A 246 -4.51 1.01 3.20
CA TYR A 246 -4.23 1.09 4.64
C TYR A 246 -5.36 0.58 5.54
N SER A 247 -6.47 0.13 4.96
CA SER A 247 -7.55 -0.53 5.71
C SER A 247 -7.42 -2.06 5.63
N ALA A 248 -7.66 -2.74 6.75
CA ALA A 248 -7.58 -4.20 6.85
C ALA A 248 -8.61 -4.93 5.96
N ASN A 249 -9.75 -4.29 5.69
CA ASN A 249 -10.83 -4.81 4.85
C ASN A 249 -11.01 -3.99 3.56
N ASN A 250 -11.75 -4.55 2.60
CA ASN A 250 -12.04 -3.90 1.33
C ASN A 250 -13.10 -2.81 1.50
N MET A 251 -12.77 -1.57 1.10
CA MET A 251 -13.70 -0.43 1.18
C MET A 251 -14.80 -0.58 0.14
N THR A 252 -16.06 -0.55 0.57
CA THR A 252 -17.26 -0.67 -0.27
C THR A 252 -17.98 0.66 -0.52
N LEU A 253 -17.74 1.67 0.31
CA LEU A 253 -18.34 2.99 0.16
C LEU A 253 -17.39 4.10 0.62
N LYS A 254 -17.31 5.18 -0.15
CA LYS A 254 -16.73 6.47 0.25
C LYS A 254 -17.81 7.54 0.16
N GLU A 255 -18.20 8.05 1.32
CA GLU A 255 -19.23 9.08 1.48
C GLU A 255 -18.60 10.46 1.53
N TYR A 256 -19.10 11.36 0.69
CA TYR A 256 -18.65 12.75 0.63
C TYR A 256 -19.60 13.67 1.42
N PRO A 257 -19.19 14.92 1.72
CA PRO A 257 -20.08 15.90 2.29
C PRO A 257 -21.35 16.10 1.43
N PRO A 258 -22.49 16.48 2.04
CA PRO A 258 -23.74 16.69 1.33
C PRO A 258 -23.58 17.57 0.09
N GLY A 259 -24.17 17.13 -1.03
CA GLY A 259 -24.06 17.80 -2.33
C GLY A 259 -23.01 17.20 -3.27
N ASN A 260 -22.23 16.22 -2.82
CA ASN A 260 -21.35 15.43 -3.67
C ASN A 260 -21.86 13.97 -3.73
N PRO A 261 -21.81 13.31 -4.89
CA PRO A 261 -22.21 11.92 -5.00
C PRO A 261 -21.22 11.01 -4.28
N ASN A 262 -21.71 9.90 -3.74
CA ASN A 262 -20.87 8.89 -3.11
C ASN A 262 -20.14 8.05 -4.16
N LYS A 263 -19.00 7.47 -3.79
CA LYS A 263 -18.37 6.39 -4.57
C LYS A 263 -18.77 5.05 -3.98
N VAL A 264 -19.40 4.20 -4.79
CA VAL A 264 -19.79 2.83 -4.42
C VAL A 264 -18.85 1.85 -5.09
N ILE A 265 -18.30 0.91 -4.33
CA ILE A 265 -17.32 -0.08 -4.82
C ILE A 265 -17.93 -1.47 -4.71
N THR A 266 -17.97 -2.19 -5.83
CA THR A 266 -18.48 -3.57 -5.91
C THR A 266 -17.36 -4.51 -6.29
N TYR A 267 -16.99 -5.41 -5.37
CA TYR A 267 -15.93 -6.40 -5.60
C TYR A 267 -16.49 -7.69 -6.20
N GLN A 268 -15.63 -8.36 -6.96
CA GLN A 268 -15.73 -9.78 -7.28
C GLN A 268 -14.63 -10.52 -6.53
N TYR A 269 -14.97 -11.68 -5.98
CA TYR A 269 -14.08 -12.51 -5.17
C TYR A 269 -13.84 -13.86 -5.83
N ASN A 270 -12.69 -14.48 -5.57
CA ASN A 270 -12.44 -15.88 -5.90
C ASN A 270 -13.02 -16.81 -4.82
N ASP A 271 -12.89 -18.13 -5.03
CA ASP A 271 -13.38 -19.16 -4.09
C ASP A 271 -12.66 -19.16 -2.73
N LEU A 272 -11.56 -18.40 -2.60
CA LEU A 272 -10.80 -18.20 -1.36
C LEU A 272 -11.11 -16.84 -0.70
N ASP A 273 -12.16 -16.15 -1.14
CA ASP A 273 -12.58 -14.85 -0.59
C ASP A 273 -11.58 -13.70 -0.81
N TYR A 274 -10.62 -13.85 -1.73
CA TYR A 274 -9.72 -12.77 -2.15
C TYR A 274 -10.32 -11.96 -3.31
N PRO A 275 -10.23 -10.61 -3.28
CA PRO A 275 -10.76 -9.79 -4.36
C PRO A 275 -9.99 -10.07 -5.66
N VAL A 276 -10.69 -10.23 -6.79
CA VAL A 276 -10.06 -10.38 -8.12
C VAL A 276 -10.26 -9.15 -8.99
N SER A 277 -11.35 -8.43 -8.76
CA SER A 277 -11.63 -7.16 -9.41
C SER A 277 -12.62 -6.34 -8.60
N ALA A 278 -12.71 -5.04 -8.86
CA ALA A 278 -13.79 -4.20 -8.37
C ALA A 278 -14.18 -3.14 -9.38
N GLU A 279 -15.43 -2.72 -9.36
CA GLU A 279 -15.92 -1.56 -10.10
C GLU A 279 -16.33 -0.46 -9.12
N ILE A 280 -15.90 0.76 -9.42
CA ILE A 280 -16.19 1.95 -8.62
C ILE A 280 -17.12 2.85 -9.43
N ILE A 281 -18.32 3.04 -8.91
CA ILE A 281 -19.35 3.89 -9.51
C ILE A 281 -19.38 5.23 -8.78
N TYR A 282 -19.36 6.33 -9.53
CA TYR A 282 -19.48 7.70 -9.04
C TYR A 282 -20.56 8.41 -9.83
N ASP A 283 -21.57 8.94 -9.12
CA ASP A 283 -22.74 9.59 -9.75
C ASP A 283 -23.49 8.73 -10.78
N GLY A 284 -23.47 7.40 -10.59
CA GLY A 284 -24.08 6.44 -11.52
C GLY A 284 -23.21 6.01 -12.69
N ASP A 285 -22.07 6.66 -12.90
CA ASP A 285 -21.12 6.33 -13.96
C ASP A 285 -19.95 5.48 -13.46
N LEU A 286 -19.43 4.62 -14.33
CA LEU A 286 -18.19 3.88 -14.07
C LEU A 286 -17.02 4.86 -14.00
N TYR A 287 -16.44 4.98 -12.81
CA TYR A 287 -15.33 5.89 -12.54
C TYR A 287 -13.98 5.17 -12.57
N GLN A 288 -13.91 3.97 -11.97
CA GLN A 288 -12.67 3.20 -11.86
C GLN A 288 -12.92 1.69 -11.89
N LYS A 289 -11.91 0.94 -12.32
CA LYS A 289 -11.80 -0.51 -12.15
C LYS A 289 -10.53 -0.87 -11.39
N LEU A 290 -10.66 -1.82 -10.46
CA LEU A 290 -9.55 -2.43 -9.74
C LEU A 290 -9.35 -3.86 -10.24
N THR A 291 -8.10 -4.31 -10.29
CA THR A 291 -7.74 -5.68 -10.65
C THR A 291 -6.66 -6.21 -9.70
N TYR A 292 -6.75 -7.48 -9.36
CA TYR A 292 -5.85 -8.16 -8.43
C TYR A 292 -5.35 -9.45 -9.07
N GLU A 293 -4.04 -9.65 -9.10
CA GLU A 293 -3.41 -10.91 -9.51
C GLU A 293 -2.58 -11.45 -8.35
N TYR A 294 -2.58 -12.77 -8.17
CA TYR A 294 -1.91 -13.46 -7.08
C TYR A 294 -0.89 -14.48 -7.62
N TYR A 295 0.07 -14.85 -6.77
CA TYR A 295 0.98 -15.98 -6.99
C TYR A 295 0.30 -17.33 -6.76
#